data_AF-E5B7S2-F1
#
_entry.id   AF-E5B7S2-F1
#
_cell.length_a   1.000
_cell.length_b   1.000
_cell.length_c   1.000
_cell.angle_alpha   90.00
_cell.angle_beta   90.00
_cell.angle_gamma   90.00
#
_symmetry.space_group_name_H-M   'P 1'
#
loop_
_entity.id
_entity.type
_entity.pdbx_description
1 polymer ?
#
loop_
_entity_poly.entity_id
_entity_poly.type
_entity_poly.pdbx_seq_one_letter_code
_entity_poly.pdbx_strand_id
1 'polypeptide(L)'
;MPSRKYILIGFAIFMLVVMIGISNSATDTKKLKASSHDIDLQIGVILSLIDPINHGRTSQMYLENYLDEIDSGDFERAAESLILAKSLLVKADAAFAAFIQTELLAGEEKLRESYRASYLNLRQQGMDPLMASAERHDRVAFSAASIKVAKLRSKFEKHLSGELMLHEKYSQQLNAIPGDKYFFSIIMGLPYFEQVKGINYVVPQI
;
A
#
# COMPACT_ATOMS: atom_id res chain seq x y z
N MET A 1 17.06 -19.50 -17.16
CA MET A 1 17.72 -19.63 -15.84
C MET A 1 17.17 -18.54 -14.93
N PRO A 2 16.33 -18.85 -13.92
CA PRO A 2 15.81 -17.82 -13.03
C PRO A 2 16.98 -17.27 -12.21
N SER A 3 17.20 -15.97 -12.35
CA SER A 3 18.35 -15.25 -11.81
C SER A 3 18.38 -15.32 -10.28
N ARG A 4 19.58 -15.56 -9.73
CA ARG A 4 19.97 -15.65 -8.30
C ARG A 4 19.32 -14.63 -7.34
N LYS A 5 18.74 -13.54 -7.86
CA LYS A 5 18.04 -12.48 -7.13
C LYS A 5 16.73 -12.94 -6.49
N TYR A 6 15.95 -13.80 -7.16
CA TYR A 6 14.69 -14.33 -6.60
C TYR A 6 14.94 -15.41 -5.53
N ILE A 7 16.06 -16.12 -5.65
CA ILE A 7 16.53 -17.08 -4.64
C ILE A 7 16.96 -16.33 -3.36
N LEU A 8 17.64 -15.17 -3.50
CA LEU A 8 18.02 -14.32 -2.36
C LEU A 8 16.81 -13.69 -1.65
N ILE A 9 15.80 -13.25 -2.38
CA ILE A 9 14.57 -12.69 -1.80
C ILE A 9 13.75 -13.77 -1.10
N GLY A 10 13.57 -14.93 -1.73
CA GLY A 10 12.93 -16.09 -1.10
C GLY A 10 13.68 -16.58 0.13
N PHE A 11 15.02 -16.59 0.09
CA PHE A 11 15.87 -16.96 1.22
C PHE A 11 15.79 -15.93 2.37
N ALA A 12 15.67 -14.64 2.06
CA ALA A 12 15.47 -13.60 3.08
C ALA A 12 14.11 -13.71 3.76
N ILE A 13 13.04 -14.02 3.01
CA ILE A 13 11.71 -14.28 3.56
C ILE A 13 11.71 -15.56 4.40
N PHE A 14 12.40 -16.61 3.95
CA PHE A 14 12.54 -17.86 4.70
C PHE A 14 13.36 -17.67 5.99
N MET A 15 14.47 -16.92 5.97
CA MET A 15 15.25 -16.57 7.16
C MET A 15 14.46 -15.69 8.15
N LEU A 16 13.60 -14.80 7.65
CA LEU A 16 12.70 -14.00 8.46
C LEU A 16 11.74 -14.89 9.26
N VAL A 17 11.13 -15.90 8.62
CA VAL A 17 10.22 -16.86 9.28
C VAL A 17 10.97 -17.75 10.28
N VAL A 18 12.20 -18.16 9.99
CA VAL A 18 13.02 -18.99 10.89
C VAL A 18 13.48 -18.21 12.13
N MET A 19 13.82 -16.92 12.00
CA MET A 19 14.26 -16.08 13.13
C MET A 19 13.11 -15.73 14.08
N ILE A 20 11.87 -15.58 13.57
CA ILE A 20 10.66 -15.43 14.40
C ILE A 20 10.45 -16.68 15.29
N GLY A 21 10.95 -17.84 14.88
CA GLY A 21 10.82 -19.10 15.63
C GLY A 21 11.80 -19.30 16.78
N ILE A 22 12.83 -18.45 16.95
CA ILE A 22 13.91 -18.69 17.92
C ILE A 22 14.15 -17.46 18.78
N SER A 23 13.35 -17.27 19.82
CA SER A 23 13.76 -16.57 21.04
C SER A 23 12.89 -17.00 22.23
N ASN A 24 13.33 -18.05 22.93
CA ASN A 24 12.87 -18.36 24.27
C ASN A 24 13.70 -17.55 25.28
N SER A 25 13.04 -16.69 26.05
CA SER A 25 13.41 -16.50 27.46
C SER A 25 12.14 -16.24 28.27
N ALA A 26 12.03 -16.97 29.38
CA ALA A 26 10.82 -17.07 30.18
C ALA A 26 10.71 -15.89 31.15
N THR A 27 10.20 -14.74 30.71
CA THR A 27 9.59 -13.74 31.59
C THR A 27 8.47 -13.01 30.85
N ASP A 28 7.27 -13.03 31.44
CA ASP A 28 6.04 -12.34 31.00
C ASP A 28 5.38 -12.78 29.68
N THR A 29 5.07 -14.08 29.60
CA THR A 29 4.31 -14.69 28.49
C THR A 29 2.96 -14.05 28.18
N LYS A 30 2.32 -13.33 29.11
CA LYS A 30 1.05 -12.61 28.85
C LYS A 30 1.23 -11.27 28.15
N LYS A 31 2.25 -10.47 28.55
CA LYS A 31 2.56 -9.19 27.90
C LYS A 31 3.19 -9.39 26.52
N LEU A 32 4.08 -10.38 26.38
CA LEU A 32 4.64 -10.76 25.08
C LEU A 32 3.58 -11.27 24.10
N LYS A 33 2.59 -12.05 24.57
CA LYS A 33 1.49 -12.52 23.71
C LYS A 33 0.57 -11.38 23.25
N ALA A 34 0.28 -10.43 24.14
CA ALA A 34 -0.47 -9.24 23.77
C ALA A 34 0.30 -8.38 22.77
N SER A 35 1.59 -8.09 23.01
CA SER A 35 2.40 -7.30 22.08
C SER A 35 2.58 -7.98 20.72
N SER A 36 2.78 -9.29 20.67
CA SER A 36 2.84 -10.04 19.40
C SER A 36 1.53 -9.97 18.63
N HIS A 37 0.40 -10.11 19.33
CA HIS A 37 -0.93 -10.01 18.70
C HIS A 37 -1.21 -8.60 18.17
N ASP A 38 -0.84 -7.57 18.93
CA ASP A 38 -1.00 -6.17 18.55
C ASP A 38 -0.10 -5.80 17.35
N ILE A 39 1.10 -6.38 17.27
CA ILE A 39 2.00 -6.24 16.12
C ILE A 39 1.43 -6.91 14.87
N ASP A 40 0.93 -8.15 14.98
CA ASP A 40 0.31 -8.86 13.84
C ASP A 40 -0.91 -8.09 13.30
N LEU A 41 -1.71 -7.52 14.20
CA LEU A 41 -2.83 -6.65 13.84
C LEU A 41 -2.34 -5.40 13.11
N GLN A 42 -1.29 -4.73 13.59
CA GLN A 42 -0.71 -3.55 12.93
C GLN A 42 -0.09 -3.85 11.57
N ILE A 43 0.51 -5.04 11.37
CA ILE A 43 0.97 -5.47 10.04
C ILE A 43 -0.22 -5.57 9.08
N GLY A 44 -1.32 -6.18 9.53
CA GLY A 44 -2.56 -6.25 8.75
C GLY A 44 -3.12 -4.86 8.39
N VAL A 45 -3.11 -3.93 9.36
CA VAL A 45 -3.52 -2.55 9.14
C VAL A 45 -2.64 -1.87 8.08
N ILE A 46 -1.32 -1.95 8.19
CA ILE A 46 -0.37 -1.34 7.24
C ILE A 46 -0.53 -1.93 5.84
N LEU A 47 -0.72 -3.25 5.72
CA LEU A 47 -0.98 -3.89 4.42
C LEU A 47 -2.27 -3.35 3.79
N SER A 48 -3.37 -3.34 4.55
CA SER A 48 -4.66 -2.81 4.07
C SER A 48 -4.61 -1.32 3.71
N LEU A 49 -3.72 -0.55 4.34
CA LEU A 49 -3.49 0.87 4.08
C LEU A 49 -2.77 1.12 2.74
N ILE A 50 -1.79 0.28 2.39
CA ILE A 50 -0.95 0.43 1.19
C ILE A 50 -1.55 -0.27 -0.03
N ASP A 51 -2.22 -1.41 0.15
CA ASP A 51 -2.75 -2.21 -0.96
C ASP A 51 -3.66 -1.47 -1.94
N PRO A 52 -4.49 -0.48 -1.54
CA PRO A 52 -5.31 0.28 -2.47
C PRO A 52 -4.50 0.99 -3.56
N ILE A 53 -3.32 1.54 -3.23
CA ILE A 53 -2.46 2.17 -4.25
C ILE A 53 -1.75 1.14 -5.12
N ASN A 54 -1.29 0.04 -4.52
CA ASN A 54 -0.57 -1.00 -5.24
C ASN A 54 -1.48 -1.65 -6.29
N HIS A 55 -2.66 -2.10 -5.86
CA HIS A 55 -3.65 -2.67 -6.76
C HIS A 55 -4.13 -1.66 -7.82
N GLY A 56 -4.30 -0.38 -7.45
CA GLY A 56 -4.66 0.66 -8.41
C GLY A 56 -3.61 0.90 -9.50
N ARG A 57 -2.31 0.85 -9.17
CA ARG A 57 -1.22 0.95 -10.15
C ARG A 57 -1.14 -0.27 -11.07
N THR A 58 -1.23 -1.47 -10.49
CA THR A 58 -1.22 -2.70 -11.28
C THR A 58 -2.45 -2.78 -12.19
N SER A 59 -3.61 -2.32 -11.74
CA SER A 59 -4.81 -2.23 -12.58
C SER A 59 -4.58 -1.33 -13.79
N GLN A 60 -4.03 -0.12 -13.60
CA GLN A 60 -3.69 0.77 -14.71
C GLN A 60 -2.74 0.11 -15.73
N MET A 61 -1.70 -0.58 -15.28
CA MET A 61 -0.78 -1.31 -16.15
C MET A 61 -1.51 -2.35 -17.00
N TYR A 62 -2.44 -3.12 -16.41
CA TYR A 62 -3.24 -4.07 -17.18
C TYR A 62 -4.21 -3.40 -18.17
N LEU A 63 -4.68 -2.18 -17.89
CA LEU A 63 -5.46 -1.41 -18.87
C LEU A 63 -4.61 -0.92 -20.04
N GLU A 64 -3.35 -0.57 -19.79
CA GLU A 64 -2.39 -0.23 -20.84
C GLU A 64 -2.11 -1.47 -21.72
N ASN A 65 -1.81 -2.62 -21.10
CA ASN A 65 -1.64 -3.89 -21.81
C ASN A 65 -2.87 -4.27 -22.62
N TYR A 66 -4.06 -4.14 -22.04
CA TYR A 66 -5.33 -4.43 -22.72
C TYR A 66 -5.44 -3.69 -24.05
N LEU A 67 -5.17 -2.38 -24.05
CA LEU A 67 -5.25 -1.58 -25.27
C LEU A 67 -4.18 -1.99 -26.28
N ASP A 68 -2.96 -2.29 -25.84
CA ASP A 68 -1.85 -2.73 -26.71
C ASP A 68 -2.13 -4.10 -27.35
N GLU A 69 -2.80 -5.00 -26.62
CA GLU A 69 -3.24 -6.31 -27.09
C GLU A 69 -4.40 -6.19 -28.09
N ILE A 70 -5.36 -5.28 -27.86
CA ILE A 70 -6.40 -4.94 -28.84
C ILE A 70 -5.78 -4.42 -30.14
N ASP A 71 -4.84 -3.48 -30.06
CA ASP A 71 -4.22 -2.87 -31.24
C ASP A 71 -3.35 -3.86 -32.03
N SER A 72 -2.79 -4.87 -31.36
CA SER A 72 -2.03 -5.94 -32.01
C SER A 72 -2.90 -7.11 -32.50
N GLY A 73 -4.21 -7.08 -32.22
CA GLY A 73 -5.16 -8.13 -32.60
C GLY A 73 -5.13 -9.39 -31.72
N ASP A 74 -4.45 -9.35 -30.58
CA ASP A 74 -4.39 -10.45 -29.60
C ASP A 74 -5.58 -10.35 -28.62
N PHE A 75 -6.78 -10.65 -29.15
CA PHE A 75 -8.03 -10.47 -28.40
C PHE A 75 -8.18 -11.40 -27.19
N GLU A 76 -7.50 -12.56 -27.19
CA GLU A 76 -7.51 -13.48 -26.05
C GLU A 76 -6.76 -12.88 -24.86
N ARG A 77 -5.52 -12.42 -25.09
CA ARG A 77 -4.75 -11.73 -24.03
C ARG A 77 -5.41 -10.42 -23.60
N ALA A 78 -5.97 -9.67 -24.53
CA ALA A 78 -6.73 -8.47 -24.21
C ALA A 78 -7.86 -8.76 -23.20
N ALA A 79 -8.63 -9.83 -23.42
CA ALA A 79 -9.69 -10.22 -22.50
C ALA A 79 -9.14 -10.57 -21.10
N GLU A 80 -8.01 -11.29 -21.01
CA GLU A 80 -7.34 -11.60 -19.75
C GLU A 80 -6.88 -10.34 -19.02
N SER A 81 -6.20 -9.43 -19.72
CA SER A 81 -5.71 -8.15 -19.18
C SER A 81 -6.86 -7.31 -18.61
N LEU A 82 -7.99 -7.21 -19.33
CA LEU A 82 -9.16 -6.48 -18.84
C LEU A 82 -9.77 -7.11 -17.56
N ILE A 83 -9.85 -8.44 -17.51
CA ILE A 83 -10.34 -9.17 -16.32
C ILE A 83 -9.41 -8.90 -15.12
N LEU A 84 -8.09 -8.98 -15.33
CA LEU A 84 -7.10 -8.72 -14.29
C LEU A 84 -7.18 -7.27 -13.78
N ALA A 85 -7.29 -6.29 -14.69
CA ALA A 85 -7.44 -4.88 -14.35
C ALA A 85 -8.67 -4.64 -13.45
N LYS A 86 -9.82 -5.22 -13.80
CA LYS A 86 -11.06 -5.12 -13.03
C LYS A 86 -10.95 -5.79 -11.66
N SER A 87 -10.41 -7.00 -11.62
CA SER A 87 -10.18 -7.75 -10.38
C SER A 87 -9.31 -6.97 -9.40
N LEU A 88 -8.26 -6.31 -9.89
CA LEU A 88 -7.39 -5.48 -9.07
C LEU A 88 -8.09 -4.25 -8.50
N LEU A 89 -8.99 -3.59 -9.24
CA LEU A 89 -9.78 -2.50 -8.66
C LEU A 89 -10.71 -2.98 -7.54
N VAL A 90 -11.34 -4.15 -7.71
CA VAL A 90 -12.15 -4.75 -6.64
C VAL A 90 -11.31 -5.04 -5.40
N LYS A 91 -10.09 -5.56 -5.58
CA LYS A 91 -9.15 -5.78 -4.47
C LYS A 91 -8.69 -4.48 -3.81
N ALA A 92 -8.47 -3.42 -4.61
CA ALA A 92 -8.16 -2.10 -4.08
C ALA A 92 -9.29 -1.57 -3.20
N ASP A 93 -10.54 -1.70 -3.67
CA ASP A 93 -11.75 -1.27 -2.95
C ASP A 93 -11.92 -2.08 -1.65
N ALA A 94 -11.65 -3.38 -1.69
CA ALA A 94 -11.71 -4.25 -0.51
C ALA A 94 -10.63 -3.92 0.54
N ALA A 95 -9.38 -3.71 0.12
CA ALA A 95 -8.30 -3.31 1.02
C ALA A 95 -8.57 -1.95 1.66
N PHE A 96 -9.08 -1.00 0.88
CA PHE A 96 -9.50 0.30 1.37
C PHE A 96 -10.60 0.17 2.43
N ALA A 97 -11.65 -0.61 2.14
CA ALA A 97 -12.74 -0.83 3.10
C ALA A 97 -12.24 -1.50 4.38
N ALA A 98 -11.30 -2.45 4.28
CA ALA A 98 -10.67 -3.09 5.42
C ALA A 98 -9.92 -2.06 6.29
N PHE A 99 -9.10 -1.19 5.69
CA PHE A 99 -8.41 -0.13 6.43
C PHE A 99 -9.39 0.85 7.09
N ILE A 100 -10.45 1.28 6.41
CA ILE A 100 -11.41 2.23 6.99
C ILE A 100 -12.16 1.63 8.21
N GLN A 101 -12.29 0.31 8.28
CA GLN A 101 -12.96 -0.39 9.38
C GLN A 101 -12.05 -0.67 10.58
N THR A 102 -10.74 -0.40 10.47
CA THR A 102 -9.83 -0.57 11.61
C THR A 102 -10.14 0.45 12.71
N GLU A 103 -9.86 0.08 13.95
CA GLU A 103 -9.96 0.99 15.09
C GLU A 103 -9.08 2.23 14.87
N LEU A 104 -9.60 3.39 15.26
CA LEU A 104 -8.89 4.65 15.15
C LEU A 104 -7.84 4.76 16.26
N LEU A 105 -6.63 5.15 15.87
CA LEU A 105 -5.63 5.63 16.81
C LEU A 105 -6.00 7.03 17.32
N ALA A 106 -5.49 7.39 18.48
CA ALA A 106 -5.74 8.70 19.08
C ALA A 106 -5.27 9.84 18.14
N GLY A 107 -6.20 10.71 17.73
CA GLY A 107 -5.92 11.85 16.85
C GLY A 107 -5.84 11.51 15.36
N GLU A 108 -6.19 10.28 14.96
CA GLU A 108 -6.15 9.83 13.56
C GLU A 108 -7.30 10.40 12.71
N GLU A 109 -8.40 10.86 13.32
CA GLU A 109 -9.68 11.13 12.64
C GLU A 109 -9.53 12.00 11.38
N LYS A 110 -8.73 13.06 11.48
CA LYS A 110 -8.49 13.99 10.38
C LYS A 110 -7.60 13.39 9.28
N LEU A 111 -6.64 12.55 9.65
CA LEU A 111 -5.81 11.81 8.70
C LEU A 111 -6.70 10.80 7.96
N ARG A 112 -7.50 10.02 8.71
CA ARG A 112 -8.37 8.98 8.15
C ARG A 112 -9.35 9.55 7.16
N GLU A 113 -9.95 10.69 7.48
CA GLU A 113 -10.86 11.37 6.56
C GLU A 113 -10.15 11.90 5.30
N SER A 114 -8.93 12.44 5.45
CA SER A 114 -8.15 12.92 4.30
C SER A 114 -7.72 11.78 3.37
N TYR A 115 -7.29 10.64 3.95
CA TYR A 115 -7.02 9.40 3.23
C TYR A 115 -8.28 8.90 2.50
N ARG A 116 -9.40 8.78 3.23
CA ARG A 116 -10.69 8.34 2.70
C ARG A 116 -11.15 9.18 1.52
N ALA A 117 -11.21 10.49 1.69
CA ALA A 117 -11.69 11.42 0.67
C ALA A 117 -10.79 11.42 -0.58
N SER A 118 -9.47 11.31 -0.40
CA SER A 118 -8.53 11.29 -1.53
C SER A 118 -8.55 9.96 -2.29
N TYR A 119 -8.74 8.82 -1.61
CA TYR A 119 -8.96 7.53 -2.27
C TYR A 119 -10.24 7.53 -3.10
N LEU A 120 -11.37 7.92 -2.51
CA LEU A 120 -12.66 7.95 -3.21
C LEU A 120 -12.59 8.87 -4.44
N ASN A 121 -11.91 10.01 -4.31
CA ASN A 121 -11.69 10.92 -5.43
C ASN A 121 -10.80 10.29 -6.54
N LEU A 122 -9.70 9.62 -6.18
CA LEU A 122 -8.86 8.88 -7.13
C LEU A 122 -9.66 7.79 -7.84
N ARG A 123 -10.46 7.02 -7.10
CA ARG A 123 -11.27 5.91 -7.61
C ARG A 123 -12.33 6.40 -8.60
N GLN A 124 -13.14 7.38 -8.20
CA GLN A 124 -14.30 7.87 -8.94
C GLN A 124 -13.93 8.84 -10.07
N GLN A 125 -12.97 9.74 -9.83
CA GLN A 125 -12.62 10.77 -10.81
C GLN A 125 -11.38 10.44 -11.64
N GLY A 126 -10.65 9.38 -11.28
CA GLY A 126 -9.46 8.91 -11.98
C GLY A 126 -9.65 7.52 -12.58
N MET A 127 -9.68 6.49 -11.74
CA MET A 127 -9.66 5.09 -12.19
C MET A 127 -10.93 4.69 -12.97
N ASP A 128 -12.11 5.16 -12.57
CA ASP A 128 -13.36 4.89 -13.30
C ASP A 128 -13.33 5.46 -14.73
N PRO A 129 -13.03 6.76 -14.95
CA PRO A 129 -12.84 7.29 -16.30
C PRO A 129 -11.76 6.58 -17.11
N LEU A 130 -10.65 6.18 -16.46
CA LEU A 130 -9.56 5.46 -17.11
C LEU A 130 -10.05 4.10 -17.64
N MET A 131 -10.69 3.29 -16.79
CA MET A 131 -11.31 2.02 -17.17
C MET A 131 -12.32 2.22 -18.31
N ALA A 132 -13.23 3.18 -18.17
CA ALA A 132 -14.26 3.44 -19.18
C ALA A 132 -13.66 3.87 -20.53
N SER A 133 -12.56 4.63 -20.55
CA SER A 133 -11.86 4.97 -21.78
C SER A 133 -11.17 3.77 -22.43
N ALA A 134 -10.60 2.88 -21.61
CA ALA A 134 -9.99 1.64 -22.08
C ALA A 134 -11.03 0.74 -22.74
N GLU A 135 -12.18 0.52 -22.09
CA GLU A 135 -13.27 -0.31 -22.62
C GLU A 135 -13.88 0.20 -23.93
N ARG A 136 -13.79 1.52 -24.18
CA ARG A 136 -14.20 2.12 -25.47
C ARG A 136 -13.11 2.12 -26.53
N HIS A 137 -11.92 1.57 -26.23
CA HIS A 137 -10.72 1.62 -27.06
C HIS A 137 -10.31 3.05 -27.46
N ASP A 138 -10.62 4.02 -26.61
CA ASP A 138 -10.37 5.45 -26.87
C ASP A 138 -9.02 5.85 -26.27
N ARG A 139 -7.95 5.69 -27.05
CA ARG A 139 -6.58 5.99 -26.61
C ARG A 139 -6.34 7.45 -26.25
N VAL A 140 -7.05 8.37 -26.91
CA VAL A 140 -6.91 9.81 -26.63
C VAL A 140 -7.53 10.13 -25.27
N ALA A 141 -8.74 9.64 -25.01
CA ALA A 141 -9.37 9.79 -23.70
C ALA A 141 -8.60 9.03 -22.61
N PHE A 142 -8.05 7.86 -22.92
CA PHE A 142 -7.24 7.07 -21.99
C PHE A 142 -5.98 7.82 -21.56
N SER A 143 -5.22 8.36 -22.52
CA SER A 143 -4.04 9.17 -22.23
C SER A 143 -4.37 10.38 -21.36
N ALA A 144 -5.45 11.10 -21.67
CA ALA A 144 -5.92 12.22 -20.85
C ALA A 144 -6.33 11.79 -19.43
N ALA A 145 -7.02 10.65 -19.30
CA ALA A 145 -7.41 10.07 -18.02
C ALA A 145 -6.18 9.63 -17.20
N SER A 146 -5.15 9.06 -17.82
CA SER A 146 -3.90 8.65 -17.16
C SER A 146 -3.18 9.83 -16.50
N ILE A 147 -3.15 11.00 -17.16
CA ILE A 147 -2.59 12.22 -16.58
C ILE A 147 -3.39 12.66 -15.34
N LYS A 148 -4.73 12.60 -15.42
CA LYS A 148 -5.61 12.92 -14.29
C LYS A 148 -5.40 11.95 -13.13
N VAL A 149 -5.29 10.65 -13.41
CA VAL A 149 -4.98 9.60 -12.43
C VAL A 149 -3.66 9.89 -11.73
N ALA A 150 -2.60 10.26 -12.45
CA ALA A 150 -1.30 10.60 -11.83
C ALA A 150 -1.42 11.75 -10.81
N LYS A 151 -2.15 12.83 -11.15
CA LYS A 151 -2.38 13.95 -10.24
C LYS A 151 -3.18 13.56 -9.00
N LEU A 152 -4.27 12.80 -9.19
CA LEU A 152 -5.12 12.34 -8.09
C LEU A 152 -4.38 11.36 -7.18
N ARG A 153 -3.56 10.48 -7.78
CA ARG A 153 -2.74 9.50 -7.07
C ARG A 153 -1.68 10.19 -6.21
N SER A 154 -1.00 11.21 -6.72
CA SER A 154 -0.04 11.99 -5.93
C SER A 154 -0.71 12.63 -4.70
N LYS A 155 -1.95 13.13 -4.84
CA LYS A 155 -2.72 13.65 -3.69
C LYS A 155 -3.06 12.55 -2.69
N PHE A 156 -3.47 11.38 -3.16
CA PHE A 156 -3.74 10.21 -2.31
C PHE A 156 -2.47 9.75 -1.57
N GLU A 157 -1.35 9.60 -2.27
CA GLU A 157 -0.04 9.24 -1.71
C GLU A 157 0.38 10.17 -0.57
N LYS A 158 0.17 11.48 -0.73
CA LYS A 158 0.45 12.45 0.33
C LYS A 158 -0.34 12.17 1.62
N HIS A 159 -1.60 11.78 1.51
CA HIS A 159 -2.43 11.47 2.67
C HIS A 159 -2.12 10.09 3.25
N LEU A 160 -1.85 9.10 2.39
CA LEU A 160 -1.32 7.79 2.76
C LEU A 160 -0.02 7.91 3.58
N SER A 161 0.91 8.78 3.20
CA SER A 161 2.13 9.01 3.98
C SER A 161 1.84 9.50 5.40
N GLY A 162 0.80 10.32 5.59
CA GLY A 162 0.38 10.78 6.91
C GLY A 162 -0.08 9.62 7.81
N GLU A 163 -0.88 8.71 7.26
CA GLU A 163 -1.32 7.50 7.97
C GLU A 163 -0.15 6.58 8.31
N LEU A 164 0.73 6.32 7.34
CA LEU A 164 1.89 5.46 7.53
C LEU A 164 2.79 5.97 8.65
N MET A 165 3.02 7.29 8.71
CA MET A 165 3.81 7.89 9.79
C MET A 165 3.16 7.75 11.16
N LEU A 166 1.82 7.82 11.26
CA LEU A 166 1.12 7.62 12.52
C LEU A 166 1.21 6.15 12.97
N HIS A 167 0.91 5.22 12.08
CA HIS A 167 0.98 3.78 12.35
C HIS A 167 2.41 3.31 12.63
N GLU A 168 3.43 3.93 12.01
CA GLU A 168 4.83 3.70 12.33
C GLU A 168 5.15 4.13 13.77
N LYS A 169 4.76 5.34 14.17
CA LYS A 169 4.96 5.82 15.55
C LYS A 169 4.26 4.94 16.57
N TYR A 170 3.03 4.53 16.27
CA TYR A 170 2.28 3.62 17.14
C TYR A 170 2.96 2.26 17.25
N SER A 171 3.41 1.68 16.13
CA SER A 171 4.18 0.43 16.11
C SER A 171 5.49 0.54 16.90
N GLN A 172 6.19 1.68 16.81
CA GLN A 172 7.39 1.93 17.61
C GLN A 172 7.10 2.00 19.12
N GLN A 173 5.94 2.54 19.53
CA GLN A 173 5.51 2.55 20.92
C GLN A 173 5.19 1.14 21.42
N LEU A 174 4.55 0.30 20.60
CA LEU A 174 4.34 -1.12 20.91
C LEU A 174 5.68 -1.88 21.08
N ASN A 175 6.67 -1.56 20.25
CA ASN A 175 8.02 -2.14 20.26
C ASN A 175 8.99 -1.52 21.30
N ALA A 176 8.58 -0.46 22.02
CA ALA A 176 9.37 0.10 23.12
C ALA A 176 9.33 -0.79 24.38
N ILE A 177 8.57 -1.89 24.34
CA ILE A 177 8.75 -3.07 25.18
C ILE A 177 9.80 -3.95 24.47
N PRO A 178 10.94 -4.28 25.12
CA PRO A 178 12.14 -4.78 24.42
C PRO A 178 11.87 -6.10 23.69
N GLY A 179 11.96 -6.05 22.36
CA GLY A 179 11.71 -7.20 21.48
C GLY A 179 12.37 -7.07 20.12
N ASP A 180 11.80 -6.31 19.18
CA ASP A 180 12.23 -6.43 17.77
C ASP A 180 12.28 -5.09 17.02
N LYS A 181 13.47 -4.69 16.58
CA LYS A 181 13.76 -3.42 15.88
C LYS A 181 13.85 -3.53 14.35
N TYR A 182 13.37 -4.61 13.71
CA TYR A 182 13.81 -4.96 12.36
C TYR A 182 12.81 -4.76 11.20
N PHE A 183 11.55 -4.34 11.44
CA PHE A 183 10.52 -4.40 10.38
C PHE A 183 10.56 -3.26 9.34
N PHE A 184 11.08 -2.07 9.67
CA PHE A 184 10.85 -0.86 8.86
C PHE A 184 11.86 -0.58 7.73
N SER A 185 13.00 -1.28 7.66
CA SER A 185 14.02 -1.03 6.62
C SER A 185 13.64 -1.56 5.23
N ILE A 186 12.69 -2.48 5.12
CA ILE A 186 12.45 -3.24 3.88
C ILE A 186 11.31 -2.65 3.03
N ILE A 187 10.31 -2.01 3.66
CA ILE A 187 9.16 -1.40 2.96
C ILE A 187 9.53 -0.03 2.35
N MET A 188 10.51 0.66 2.92
CA MET A 188 11.03 1.96 2.46
C MET A 188 12.00 1.88 1.27
N GLY A 189 11.91 0.83 0.45
CA GLY A 189 12.66 0.70 -0.81
C GLY A 189 12.12 1.54 -1.97
N LEU A 190 11.30 2.56 -1.71
CA LEU A 190 10.94 3.57 -2.69
C LEU A 190 12.06 4.62 -2.77
N PRO A 191 12.51 5.03 -3.97
CA PRO A 191 13.64 5.93 -4.10
C PRO A 191 13.33 7.30 -3.45
N TYR A 192 14.14 7.64 -2.44
CA TYR A 192 14.48 8.99 -1.98
C TYR A 192 13.34 9.94 -1.56
N PHE A 193 13.06 9.98 -0.25
CA PHE A 193 12.74 11.25 0.41
C PHE A 193 14.01 11.78 1.07
N GLU A 194 14.68 12.70 0.37
CA GLU A 194 15.74 13.50 0.96
C GLU A 194 15.12 14.35 2.08
N GLN A 195 15.73 14.34 3.27
CA GLN A 195 15.32 15.22 4.36
C GLN A 195 15.42 16.67 3.88
N VAL A 196 14.28 17.36 3.79
CA VAL A 196 14.29 18.82 3.66
C VAL A 196 14.84 19.38 4.97
N LYS A 197 16.14 19.64 5.00
CA LYS A 197 16.82 20.38 6.07
C LYS A 197 16.16 21.76 6.17
N GLY A 198 15.53 22.06 7.30
CA GLY A 198 15.10 23.43 7.60
C GLY A 198 13.81 23.59 8.42
N ILE A 199 13.06 22.52 8.73
CA ILE A 199 11.85 22.66 9.54
C ILE A 199 12.14 22.15 10.96
N ASN A 200 12.41 23.08 11.88
CA ASN A 200 12.37 22.83 13.31
C ASN A 200 10.91 22.49 13.68
N TYR A 201 10.61 21.20 13.81
CA TYR A 201 9.36 20.77 14.41
C TYR A 201 9.44 21.00 15.92
N VAL A 202 8.82 22.09 16.38
CA VAL A 202 8.49 22.26 17.79
C VAL A 202 7.46 21.20 18.14
N VAL A 203 7.87 20.26 18.99
CA VAL A 203 7.00 19.23 19.56
C VAL A 203 5.95 19.94 20.43
N PRO A 204 4.64 19.79 20.18
CA PRO A 204 3.64 20.22 21.14
C PRO A 204 3.76 19.32 22.37
N GLN A 205 3.98 19.92 23.52
CA GLN A 205 3.92 19.25 24.81
C GLN A 205 2.47 18.87 25.10
N ILE A 206 2.20 17.58 25.25
CA ILE A 206 1.09 17.05 26.04
C ILE A 206 1.69 16.00 26.96
#